data_AF-A0A257AWC9-F1
#
_entry.id   AF-A0A257AWC9-F1
#
_cell.length_a   1.000
_cell.length_b   1.000
_cell.length_c   1.000
_cell.angle_alpha   90.00
_cell.angle_beta   90.00
_cell.angle_gamma   90.00
#
_symmetry.space_group_name_H-M   'P 1'
#
loop_
_entity.id
_entity.type
_entity.pdbx_description
1 polymer ?
#
loop_
_entity_poly.entity_id
_entity_poly.type
_entity_poly.pdbx_seq_one_letter_code
_entity_poly.pdbx_strand_id
1 'polypeptide(L)'
;METAQPNRFLDVTRADGVTKELRVLEGQLFVCHGCCCGQMERGFPPAQLEAYKAEWKARGLRLRVHLTVTGCLGPCPLANVALILFGGEAIWLHSINDDATVALVFDYLEAMLAAGRYLPPPGALAARHFNRYVFDSASPGEWRSQKRGGAAQGAIT
;
A
#
# COMPACT_ATOMS: atom_id res chain seq x y z
N MET A 1 -5.93 -21.03 -23.02
CA MET A 1 -4.68 -20.52 -23.62
C MET A 1 -3.87 -19.96 -22.48
N GLU A 2 -2.87 -20.70 -22.04
CA GLU A 2 -1.97 -20.25 -20.98
C GLU A 2 -1.12 -19.12 -21.55
N THR A 3 -1.41 -17.88 -21.19
CA THR A 3 -0.58 -16.74 -21.56
C THR A 3 0.74 -16.92 -20.82
N ALA A 4 1.75 -17.47 -21.51
CA ALA A 4 3.10 -17.57 -21.00
C ALA A 4 3.51 -16.20 -20.46
N GLN A 5 3.62 -16.13 -19.14
CA GLN A 5 3.86 -14.88 -18.44
C GLN A 5 5.22 -14.35 -18.88
N PRO A 6 5.30 -13.15 -19.48
CA PRO A 6 6.56 -12.68 -20.04
C PRO A 6 7.56 -12.58 -18.90
N ASN A 7 8.64 -13.35 -19.00
CA ASN A 7 9.75 -13.32 -18.06
C ASN A 7 10.50 -12.00 -18.31
N ARG A 8 9.97 -10.89 -17.76
CA ARG A 8 10.46 -9.54 -18.02
C ARG A 8 11.67 -9.26 -17.15
N PHE A 9 12.84 -9.24 -17.78
CA PHE A 9 14.07 -8.75 -17.19
C PHE A 9 14.54 -7.49 -17.93
N LEU A 10 15.25 -6.62 -17.21
CA LEU A 10 15.90 -5.43 -17.71
C LEU A 10 17.35 -5.43 -17.28
N ASP A 11 18.26 -5.19 -18.21
CA ASP A 11 19.66 -4.91 -17.89
C ASP A 11 19.81 -3.47 -17.40
N VAL A 12 20.36 -3.30 -16.20
CA VAL A 12 20.64 -2.00 -15.59
C VAL A 12 22.13 -1.88 -15.35
N THR A 13 22.78 -0.92 -16.03
CA THR A 13 24.17 -0.55 -15.75
C THR A 13 24.22 0.37 -14.55
N ARG A 14 24.89 -0.09 -13.49
CA ARG A 14 25.08 0.67 -12.26
C ARG A 14 26.11 1.79 -12.49
N ALA A 15 26.17 2.74 -11.55
CA ALA A 15 27.12 3.85 -11.59
C ALA A 15 28.60 3.41 -11.58
N ASP A 16 28.89 2.18 -11.13
CA ASP A 16 30.23 1.56 -11.18
C ASP A 16 30.54 0.88 -12.53
N GLY A 17 29.66 1.01 -13.53
CA GLY A 17 29.80 0.41 -14.86
C GLY A 17 29.40 -1.07 -14.93
N VAL A 18 29.02 -1.71 -13.81
CA VAL A 18 28.61 -3.12 -13.81
C VAL A 18 27.15 -3.26 -14.21
N THR A 19 26.88 -4.02 -15.25
CA THR A 19 25.50 -4.38 -15.66
C THR A 19 24.95 -5.52 -14.80
N LYS A 20 23.70 -5.36 -14.36
CA LYS A 20 22.93 -6.38 -13.64
C LYS A 20 21.60 -6.61 -14.33
N GLU A 21 21.24 -7.88 -14.47
CA GLU A 21 19.90 -8.27 -14.91
C GLU A 21 18.93 -8.12 -13.73
N LEU A 22 17.89 -7.31 -13.91
CA LEU A 22 16.87 -7.02 -12.91
C LEU A 22 15.52 -7.55 -13.38
N ARG A 23 14.82 -8.31 -12.52
CA ARG A 23 13.43 -8.70 -12.79
C ARG A 23 12.52 -7.48 -12.71
N VAL A 24 11.71 -7.29 -13.74
CA VAL A 24 10.66 -6.27 -13.76
C VAL A 24 9.41 -6.83 -13.10
N LEU A 25 8.88 -6.09 -12.14
CA LEU A 25 7.64 -6.41 -11.44
C LEU A 25 6.54 -5.46 -11.90
N GLU A 26 5.29 -5.90 -11.79
CA GLU A 26 4.10 -5.10 -12.12
C GLU A 26 3.71 -4.17 -10.98
N GLY A 27 4.13 -4.47 -9.75
CA GLY A 27 3.94 -3.60 -8.61
C GLY A 27 4.73 -3.95 -7.36
N GLN A 28 4.48 -3.16 -6.32
CA GLN A 28 5.04 -3.34 -4.99
C GLN A 28 3.99 -2.94 -3.94
N LEU A 29 3.79 -3.81 -2.94
CA LEU A 29 2.95 -3.57 -1.78
C LEU A 29 3.85 -3.24 -0.58
N PHE A 30 3.74 -2.02 -0.07
CA PHE A 30 4.38 -1.57 1.15
C PHE A 30 3.39 -1.63 2.31
N VAL A 31 3.79 -2.27 3.41
CA VAL A 31 2.99 -2.37 4.64
C VAL A 31 3.74 -1.64 5.75
N CYS A 32 3.12 -0.60 6.30
CA CYS A 32 3.74 0.20 7.36
C CYS A 32 3.80 -0.60 8.67
N HIS A 33 5.01 -0.69 9.24
CA HIS A 33 5.25 -1.13 10.61
C HIS A 33 6.19 -0.14 11.31
N GLY A 34 5.74 1.12 11.31
CA GLY A 34 6.45 2.24 11.93
C GLY A 34 6.01 2.50 13.37
N CYS A 35 6.21 3.74 13.82
CA CYS A 35 5.93 4.14 15.20
C CYS A 35 4.44 4.09 15.60
N CYS A 36 3.50 4.01 14.67
CA CYS A 36 2.07 3.91 14.97
C CYS A 36 1.45 2.60 14.50
N CYS A 37 1.72 2.17 13.27
CA CYS A 37 1.12 0.96 12.70
C CYS A 37 1.63 -0.28 13.45
N GLY A 38 0.72 -1.07 14.01
CA GLY A 38 1.04 -2.26 14.80
C GLY A 38 1.49 -2.02 16.24
N GLN A 39 1.60 -0.77 16.70
CA GLN A 39 2.08 -0.43 18.05
C GLN A 39 0.93 -0.44 19.06
N MET A 40 0.54 -1.65 19.50
CA MET A 40 -0.60 -1.86 20.40
C MET A 40 -0.42 -1.23 21.78
N GLU A 41 0.81 -1.17 22.28
CA GLU A 41 1.16 -0.50 23.53
C GLU A 41 0.90 1.02 23.51
N ARG A 42 0.74 1.59 22.31
CA ARG A 42 0.37 2.99 22.08
C ARG A 42 -1.11 3.18 21.73
N GLY A 43 -1.93 2.13 21.84
CA GLY A 43 -3.35 2.15 21.55
C GLY A 43 -3.72 2.03 20.07
N PHE A 44 -2.77 1.64 19.20
CA PHE A 44 -3.07 1.38 17.79
C PHE A 44 -3.46 -0.10 17.54
N PRO A 45 -4.22 -0.40 16.48
CA PRO A 45 -4.52 -1.79 16.14
C PRO A 45 -3.25 -2.57 15.73
N PRO A 46 -3.22 -3.91 15.88
CA PRO A 46 -2.15 -4.75 15.33
C PRO A 46 -2.06 -4.56 13.81
N ALA A 47 -0.90 -4.84 13.18
CA ALA A 47 -0.65 -4.59 11.75
C ALA A 47 -0.80 -5.81 10.81
N GLN A 48 -1.25 -6.97 11.33
CA GLN A 48 -1.57 -8.17 10.54
C GLN A 48 -0.43 -8.66 9.64
N LEU A 49 0.83 -8.47 10.05
CA LEU A 49 1.99 -8.77 9.22
C LEU A 49 2.07 -10.24 8.79
N GLU A 50 1.63 -11.16 9.65
CA GLU A 50 1.60 -12.58 9.33
C GLU A 50 0.54 -12.91 8.26
N ALA A 51 -0.62 -12.27 8.30
CA ALA A 51 -1.64 -12.42 7.24
C ALA A 51 -1.12 -11.90 5.90
N TYR A 52 -0.43 -10.75 5.88
CA TYR A 52 0.20 -10.23 4.65
C TYR A 52 1.21 -11.21 4.04
N LYS A 53 2.08 -11.78 4.88
CA LYS A 53 3.07 -12.78 4.43
C LYS A 53 2.39 -14.05 3.93
N ALA A 54 1.35 -14.51 4.62
CA ALA A 54 0.62 -15.72 4.28
C ALA A 54 -0.08 -15.59 2.93
N GLU A 55 -0.86 -14.53 2.72
CA GLU A 55 -1.55 -14.24 1.46
C GLU A 55 -0.57 -14.10 0.29
N TRP A 56 0.50 -13.31 0.47
CA TRP A 56 1.51 -13.10 -0.56
C TRP A 56 2.19 -14.40 -1.00
N LYS A 57 2.50 -15.27 -0.05
CA LYS A 57 3.11 -16.58 -0.32
C LYS A 57 2.10 -17.52 -0.98
N ALA A 58 0.88 -17.61 -0.44
CA ALA A 58 -0.16 -18.52 -0.93
C ALA A 58 -0.56 -18.22 -2.38
N ARG A 59 -0.61 -16.94 -2.76
CA ARG A 59 -0.95 -16.49 -4.11
C ARG A 59 0.23 -16.45 -5.09
N GLY A 60 1.43 -16.82 -4.66
CA GLY A 60 2.61 -16.91 -5.54
C GLY A 60 3.06 -15.58 -6.13
N LEU A 61 2.80 -14.46 -5.45
CA LEU A 61 2.95 -13.12 -6.03
C LEU A 61 4.39 -12.63 -6.15
N ARG A 62 5.37 -13.36 -5.60
CA ARG A 62 6.80 -12.97 -5.56
C ARG A 62 7.37 -12.51 -6.90
N LEU A 63 6.92 -13.09 -8.00
CA LEU A 63 7.44 -12.81 -9.33
C LEU A 63 6.70 -11.66 -10.05
N ARG A 64 5.63 -11.12 -9.46
CA ARG A 64 4.80 -10.06 -10.06
C ARG A 64 4.67 -8.82 -9.17
N VAL A 65 4.51 -9.01 -7.87
CA VAL A 65 4.33 -7.95 -6.87
C VAL A 65 5.23 -8.23 -5.68
N HIS A 66 6.13 -7.31 -5.37
CA HIS A 66 6.98 -7.45 -4.19
C HIS A 66 6.22 -6.99 -2.93
N LEU A 67 6.32 -7.76 -1.84
CA LEU A 67 5.82 -7.35 -0.53
C LEU A 67 6.98 -6.77 0.29
N THR A 68 6.81 -5.57 0.82
CA THR A 68 7.81 -4.90 1.67
C THR A 68 7.17 -4.41 2.96
N VAL A 69 7.66 -4.92 4.09
CA VAL A 69 7.35 -4.32 5.39
C VAL A 69 8.29 -3.13 5.60
N THR A 70 7.75 -1.95 5.81
CA THR A 70 8.52 -0.70 5.91
C THR A 70 8.43 -0.09 7.29
N GLY A 71 9.29 0.89 7.57
CA GLY A 71 9.04 1.87 8.62
C GLY A 71 7.83 2.77 8.31
N CYS A 72 7.78 3.93 8.95
CA CYS A 72 6.66 4.87 8.82
C CYS A 72 6.45 5.39 7.39
N LEU A 73 5.21 5.31 6.87
CA LEU A 73 4.81 5.89 5.59
C LEU A 73 4.27 7.33 5.69
N GLY A 74 4.01 7.82 6.91
CA GLY A 74 3.63 9.22 7.20
C GLY A 74 2.21 9.45 7.72
N PRO A 75 1.13 8.85 7.18
CA PRO A 75 -0.26 9.08 7.62
C PRO A 75 -0.59 8.36 8.93
N CYS A 76 0.24 8.57 9.96
CA CYS A 76 0.14 7.95 11.27
C CYS A 76 -1.27 7.99 11.90
N PRO A 77 -2.06 9.08 11.78
CA PRO A 77 -3.40 9.13 12.36
C PRO A 77 -4.37 8.07 11.83
N LEU A 78 -4.13 7.50 10.65
CA LEU A 78 -5.01 6.50 10.05
C LEU A 78 -4.68 5.07 10.48
N ALA A 79 -3.46 4.86 10.99
CA ALA A 79 -2.86 3.56 11.33
C ALA A 79 -2.93 2.50 10.21
N ASN A 80 -2.09 1.46 10.35
CA ASN A 80 -1.98 0.32 9.45
C ASN A 80 -2.13 0.70 7.96
N VAL A 81 -1.31 1.67 7.57
CA VAL A 81 -1.27 2.21 6.21
C VAL A 81 -0.57 1.21 5.30
N ALA A 82 -1.16 0.96 4.15
CA ALA A 82 -0.54 0.23 3.06
C ALA A 82 -0.47 1.13 1.82
N LEU A 83 0.61 0.97 1.04
CA LEU A 83 0.78 1.64 -0.25
C LEU A 83 0.99 0.56 -1.30
N ILE A 84 0.16 0.57 -2.34
CA ILE A 84 0.41 -0.20 -3.55
C ILE A 84 0.97 0.77 -4.59
N LEU A 85 2.15 0.46 -5.11
CA LEU A 85 2.62 1.00 -6.39
C LEU A 85 2.31 -0.02 -7.47
N PHE A 86 1.48 0.32 -8.45
CA PHE A 86 1.11 -0.59 -9.53
C PHE A 86 1.12 0.13 -10.87
N GLY A 87 1.98 -0.29 -11.80
CA GLY A 87 2.08 0.34 -13.13
C GLY A 87 2.32 1.86 -13.11
N GLY A 88 2.94 2.39 -12.04
CA GLY A 88 3.17 3.83 -11.85
C GLY A 88 2.12 4.54 -10.98
N GLU A 89 0.97 3.91 -10.72
CA GLU A 89 -0.08 4.46 -9.86
C GLU A 89 0.22 4.23 -8.38
N ALA A 90 -0.07 5.23 -7.54
CA ALA A 90 0.11 5.16 -6.09
C ALA A 90 -1.24 5.08 -5.37
N ILE A 91 -1.56 3.89 -4.86
CA ILE A 91 -2.84 3.60 -4.21
C ILE A 91 -2.61 3.53 -2.71
N TRP A 92 -3.18 4.48 -1.98
CA TRP A 92 -3.02 4.55 -0.53
C TRP A 92 -4.23 3.97 0.18
N LEU A 93 -3.96 3.04 1.09
CA LEU A 93 -4.96 2.37 1.92
C LEU A 93 -4.65 2.61 3.38
N HIS A 94 -5.68 2.61 4.22
CA HIS A 94 -5.53 2.76 5.66
C HIS A 94 -6.41 1.81 6.46
N SER A 95 -6.15 1.74 7.76
CA SER A 95 -6.94 0.97 8.72
C SER A 95 -7.15 -0.49 8.29
N ILE A 96 -6.09 -1.10 7.75
CA ILE A 96 -6.06 -2.54 7.49
C ILE A 96 -5.77 -3.23 8.82
N ASN A 97 -6.83 -3.49 9.59
CA ASN A 97 -6.73 -3.83 11.01
C ASN A 97 -7.11 -5.29 11.32
N ASP A 98 -7.45 -6.07 10.29
CA ASP A 98 -7.90 -7.45 10.40
C ASP A 98 -7.51 -8.24 9.16
N ASP A 99 -7.39 -9.56 9.33
CA ASP A 99 -6.90 -10.47 8.29
C ASP A 99 -7.84 -10.52 7.07
N ALA A 100 -9.15 -10.33 7.28
CA ALA A 100 -10.12 -10.28 6.19
C ALA A 100 -9.89 -9.06 5.29
N THR A 101 -9.57 -7.90 5.87
CA THR A 101 -9.21 -6.71 5.11
C THR A 101 -7.88 -6.91 4.40
N VAL A 102 -6.91 -7.62 4.99
CA VAL A 102 -5.68 -8.01 4.29
C VAL A 102 -6.00 -8.86 3.05
N ALA A 103 -6.86 -9.87 3.16
CA ALA A 103 -7.27 -10.68 2.02
C ALA A 103 -7.89 -9.83 0.88
N LEU A 104 -8.72 -8.84 1.21
CA LEU A 104 -9.28 -7.91 0.22
C LEU A 104 -8.19 -7.12 -0.54
N VAL A 105 -7.11 -6.71 0.13
CA VAL A 105 -5.96 -6.05 -0.52
C VAL A 105 -5.36 -6.95 -1.59
N PHE A 106 -5.24 -8.25 -1.31
CA PHE A 106 -4.70 -9.21 -2.26
C PHE A 106 -5.68 -9.56 -3.39
N ASP A 107 -6.98 -9.67 -3.11
CA ASP A 107 -8.01 -9.84 -4.14
C ASP A 107 -7.96 -8.67 -5.14
N TYR A 108 -7.79 -7.46 -4.62
CA TYR A 108 -7.66 -6.26 -5.44
C TYR A 108 -6.36 -6.24 -6.26
N LEU A 109 -5.22 -6.65 -5.68
CA LEU A 109 -3.97 -6.82 -6.43
C LEU A 109 -4.14 -7.83 -7.57
N GLU A 110 -4.76 -8.98 -7.32
CA GLU A 110 -5.00 -9.99 -8.36
C GLU A 110 -5.94 -9.48 -9.45
N ALA A 111 -6.96 -8.70 -9.10
CA ALA A 111 -7.83 -8.06 -10.08
C ALA A 111 -7.05 -7.09 -10.99
N MET A 112 -6.16 -6.26 -10.44
CA MET A 112 -5.29 -5.37 -11.24
C MET A 112 -4.29 -6.17 -12.09
N LEU A 113 -3.70 -7.22 -11.54
CA LEU A 113 -2.79 -8.13 -12.23
C LEU A 113 -3.47 -8.89 -13.38
N ALA A 114 -4.74 -9.28 -13.22
CA ALA A 114 -5.53 -9.92 -14.26
C ALA A 114 -5.93 -8.92 -15.35
N ALA A 115 -6.25 -7.68 -14.98
CA ALA A 115 -6.59 -6.61 -15.91
C ALA A 115 -5.37 -6.00 -16.63
N GLY A 116 -4.17 -6.20 -16.08
CA GLY A 116 -2.93 -5.60 -16.60
C GLY A 116 -2.88 -4.07 -16.49
N ARG A 117 -3.70 -3.48 -15.62
CA ARG A 117 -3.84 -2.02 -15.44
C ARG A 117 -4.38 -1.67 -14.06
N TYR A 118 -4.25 -0.39 -13.71
CA TYR A 118 -4.93 0.16 -12.55
C TYR A 118 -6.46 0.02 -12.66
N LEU A 119 -7.07 -0.33 -11.52
CA LEU A 119 -8.50 -0.35 -11.28
C LEU A 119 -8.79 0.46 -10.02
N PRO A 120 -9.89 1.22 -9.91
CA PRO A 120 -10.24 1.86 -8.66
C PRO A 120 -10.49 0.82 -7.53
N PRO A 121 -10.14 1.11 -6.27
CA PRO A 121 -10.38 0.19 -5.16
C PRO A 121 -11.88 -0.16 -5.04
N PRO A 122 -12.26 -1.45 -4.99
CA PRO A 122 -13.66 -1.85 -4.96
C PRO A 122 -14.24 -1.89 -3.53
N GLY A 123 -15.56 -1.76 -3.42
CA GLY A 123 -16.32 -2.10 -2.22
C GLY A 123 -15.73 -1.58 -0.90
N ALA A 124 -15.45 -2.48 0.04
CA ALA A 124 -14.93 -2.14 1.36
C ALA A 124 -13.52 -1.50 1.33
N LEU A 125 -12.73 -1.69 0.26
CA LEU A 125 -11.45 -1.00 0.09
C LEU A 125 -11.61 0.46 -0.36
N ALA A 126 -12.68 0.80 -1.07
CA ALA A 126 -12.96 2.18 -1.47
C ALA A 126 -13.06 3.11 -0.26
N ALA A 127 -13.71 2.64 0.82
CA ALA A 127 -13.85 3.39 2.07
C ALA A 127 -12.53 3.56 2.86
N ARG A 128 -11.49 2.81 2.48
CA ARG A 128 -10.14 2.84 3.08
C ARG A 128 -9.13 3.51 2.16
N HIS A 129 -9.57 3.93 0.97
CA HIS A 129 -8.73 4.60 -0.02
C HIS A 129 -8.72 6.11 0.21
N PHE A 130 -7.56 6.73 0.05
CA PHE A 130 -7.43 8.18 0.10
C PHE A 130 -6.31 8.66 -0.84
N ASN A 131 -6.37 9.93 -1.25
CA ASN A 131 -5.30 10.53 -2.03
C ASN A 131 -4.30 11.22 -1.09
N ARG A 132 -3.07 10.71 -1.03
CA ARG A 132 -2.01 11.34 -0.23
C ARG A 132 -1.45 12.60 -0.89
N TYR A 133 -1.35 12.57 -2.21
CA TYR A 133 -0.79 13.63 -3.02
C TYR A 133 -1.90 14.22 -3.87
N VAL A 134 -2.21 15.49 -3.63
CA VAL A 134 -3.19 16.25 -4.40
C VAL A 134 -2.41 17.36 -5.08
N PHE A 135 -1.93 17.08 -6.30
CA PHE A 135 -1.33 18.09 -7.16
C PHE A 135 -2.33 18.63 -8.20
N ASP A 136 -3.48 17.96 -8.37
CA ASP A 136 -4.49 18.39 -9.33
C ASP A 136 -5.48 19.38 -8.72
N SER A 137 -5.74 20.44 -9.47
CA SER A 137 -6.49 21.65 -9.13
C SER A 137 -7.98 21.44 -8.83
N ALA A 138 -8.52 20.22 -9.02
CA ALA A 138 -9.93 19.89 -8.81
C ALA A 138 -10.34 19.78 -7.32
N SER A 139 -9.38 19.73 -6.41
CA SER A 139 -9.60 19.94 -4.99
C SER A 139 -8.30 20.45 -4.39
N PRO A 140 -8.02 21.77 -4.49
CA PRO A 140 -6.90 22.34 -3.79
C PRO A 140 -7.30 22.35 -2.32
N GLY A 141 -7.10 21.20 -1.66
CA GLY A 141 -7.14 21.16 -0.21
C GLY A 141 -6.23 22.29 0.26
N GLU A 142 -6.78 23.22 1.03
CA GLU A 142 -6.05 24.40 1.45
C GLU A 142 -4.78 23.93 2.16
N TRP A 143 -3.62 24.28 1.58
CA TRP A 143 -2.35 23.93 2.20
C TRP A 143 -2.24 24.72 3.50
N ARG A 144 -2.35 24.00 4.62
CA ARG A 144 -2.27 24.57 5.97
C ARG A 144 -0.95 24.12 6.59
N SER A 145 -0.09 25.07 6.91
CA SER A 145 1.15 24.82 7.66
C SER A 145 0.90 24.46 9.13
N GLN A 146 -0.26 24.84 9.66
CA GLN A 146 -0.67 24.55 11.03
C GLN A 146 -1.77 23.48 11.06
N LYS A 147 -1.61 22.53 11.99
CA LYS A 147 -2.67 21.58 12.32
C LYS A 147 -3.86 22.38 12.87
N ARG A 148 -5.09 22.05 12.47
CA ARG A 148 -6.29 22.58 13.14
C ARG A 148 -6.15 22.30 14.63
N GLY A 149 -6.19 23.34 15.47
CA GLY A 149 -6.21 23.18 16.91
C GLY A 149 -7.32 22.21 17.28
N GLY A 150 -7.01 21.22 18.12
CA GLY A 150 -8.01 20.23 18.52
C GLY A 150 -9.16 20.93 19.21
N ALA A 151 -10.38 20.79 18.68
CA ALA A 151 -11.56 21.04 19.47
C ALA A 151 -11.48 20.06 20.66
N ALA A 152 -11.36 20.61 21.88
CA ALA A 152 -11.47 19.83 23.09
C ALA A 152 -12.79 19.04 23.01
N GLN A 153 -12.69 17.71 22.98
CA GLN A 153 -13.85 16.85 23.12
C GLN A 153 -14.43 17.13 24.50
N GLY A 154 -15.58 17.81 24.52
CA GLY A 154 -16.30 18.14 25.75
C GLY A 154 -16.57 16.88 26.54
N ALA A 155 -16.30 16.95 27.84
CA ALA A 155 -16.71 15.94 28.81
C ALA A 155 -18.23 15.76 28.72
N ILE A 156 -18.66 14.55 28.36
CA ILE A 156 -20.04 14.13 28.58
C ILE A 156 -20.11 13.75 30.06
N THR A 157 -20.99 14.46 30.76
CA THR A 157 -21.28 14.34 32.21
C THR A 157 -22.01 13.04 32.50
#